data_AF-A0A963TV58-F1
#
_entry.id   AF-A0A963TV58-F1
#
_cell.length_a   1.000
_cell.length_b   1.000
_cell.length_c   1.000
_cell.angle_alpha   90.00
_cell.angle_beta   90.00
_cell.angle_gamma   90.00
#
_symmetry.space_group_name_H-M   'P 1'
#
loop_
_entity.id
_entity.type
_entity.pdbx_description
1 polymer ?
#
loop_
_entity_poly.entity_id
_entity_poly.type
_entity_poly.pdbx_seq_one_letter_code
_entity_poly.pdbx_strand_id
1 'polypeptide(L)'
;MTEITLHQADAFTDRPFSGNPAAVVVTEAPLDAALMQAIAAEMNLSETAFVTPAAAEDHGGDAAGSDGGIWAIRWFTPTLEVPFCGHATLAATHVMAAELGLGSRFRFVTARVGTLAAAQTGPGRYALDLPRLEPEPLDHVPAAIAGLFGTPPRAAFGTFENLFVELGDAGAVRGFRADPAAILAATAAAGLPTAGLGITAEGGRTPAGEPVDFTSRYFAPAHGIAEDPVTGSAHATLAPWWAGRLGRGDLRAHQASARGGLIGCRVTGTRVELTGDAVTVLAARLRLPG
;
A
#
# COMPACT_ATOMS: atom_id res chain seq x y z
N MET A 1 22.99 21.82 -15.26
CA MET A 1 22.14 20.63 -15.38
C MET A 1 21.75 20.25 -13.97
N THR A 2 20.46 20.34 -13.65
CA THR A 2 19.98 20.12 -12.28
C THR A 2 19.90 18.61 -12.04
N GLU A 3 20.44 18.15 -10.91
CA GLU A 3 20.39 16.74 -10.50
C GLU A 3 19.60 16.62 -9.19
N ILE A 4 18.82 15.55 -9.05
CA ILE A 4 18.16 15.18 -7.80
C ILE A 4 18.50 13.74 -7.43
N THR A 5 18.55 13.45 -6.13
CA THR A 5 18.74 12.08 -5.66
C THR A 5 17.41 11.33 -5.64
N LEU A 6 17.41 10.11 -6.16
CA LEU A 6 16.29 9.19 -6.13
C LEU A 6 16.74 7.90 -5.44
N HIS A 7 15.92 7.43 -4.50
CA HIS A 7 16.08 6.12 -3.88
C HIS A 7 14.98 5.20 -4.40
N GLN A 8 15.29 3.95 -4.66
CA GLN A 8 14.31 2.90 -4.87
C GLN A 8 14.36 1.95 -3.68
N ALA A 9 13.24 1.80 -3.00
CA ALA A 9 13.11 0.91 -1.85
C ALA A 9 11.94 -0.07 -2.05
N ASP A 10 12.14 -1.30 -1.61
CA ASP A 10 11.12 -2.33 -1.57
C ASP A 10 10.46 -2.31 -0.19
N ALA A 11 9.16 -2.00 -0.13
CA ALA A 11 8.37 -1.96 1.10
C ALA A 11 7.68 -3.31 1.37
N PHE A 12 7.41 -3.58 2.65
CA PHE A 12 6.82 -4.83 3.15
C PHE A 12 7.70 -6.07 2.90
N THR A 13 9.01 -5.87 2.90
CA THR A 13 10.00 -6.93 2.79
C THR A 13 11.34 -6.53 3.40
N ASP A 14 12.09 -7.52 3.87
CA ASP A 14 13.48 -7.42 4.33
C ASP A 14 14.49 -7.87 3.26
N ARG A 15 14.01 -8.25 2.06
CA ARG A 15 14.83 -8.80 0.98
C ARG A 15 14.63 -8.01 -0.31
N PRO A 16 15.72 -7.59 -1.00
CA PRO A 16 15.63 -6.99 -2.31
C PRO A 16 14.84 -7.86 -3.29
N PHE A 17 14.12 -7.22 -4.20
CA PHE A 17 13.32 -7.83 -5.26
C PHE A 17 12.07 -8.59 -4.77
N SER A 18 11.68 -8.39 -3.52
CA SER A 18 10.39 -8.80 -2.94
C SER A 18 9.58 -7.57 -2.52
N GLY A 19 8.41 -7.73 -1.92
CA GLY A 19 7.61 -6.58 -1.48
C GLY A 19 7.12 -5.70 -2.64
N ASN A 20 6.84 -4.43 -2.35
CA ASN A 20 6.38 -3.45 -3.34
C ASN A 20 7.43 -2.35 -3.57
N PRO A 21 8.00 -2.24 -4.78
CA PRO A 21 8.98 -1.21 -5.08
C PRO A 21 8.34 0.18 -5.18
N ALA A 22 8.96 1.17 -4.54
CA ALA A 22 8.64 2.57 -4.73
C ALA A 22 9.92 3.38 -4.98
N ALA A 23 9.83 4.36 -5.87
CA ALA A 23 10.82 5.41 -5.96
C ALA A 23 10.50 6.50 -4.93
N VAL A 24 11.53 7.07 -4.31
CA VAL A 24 11.41 8.12 -3.30
C VAL A 24 12.37 9.25 -3.62
N VAL A 25 11.80 10.44 -3.76
CA VAL A 25 12.52 11.69 -3.99
C VAL A 25 12.25 12.62 -2.82
N VAL A 26 13.30 13.01 -2.11
CA VAL A 26 13.23 13.96 -0.99
C VAL A 26 13.94 15.25 -1.41
N THR A 27 13.23 16.38 -1.41
CA THR A 27 13.78 17.68 -1.83
C THR A 27 13.45 18.78 -0.82
N GLU A 28 14.26 19.86 -0.81
CA GLU A 28 14.05 21.02 0.07
C GLU A 28 12.83 21.86 -0.33
N ALA A 29 12.47 21.83 -1.62
CA ALA A 29 11.34 22.55 -2.18
C ALA A 29 10.50 21.63 -3.09
N PRO A 30 9.18 21.86 -3.21
CA PRO A 30 8.32 21.08 -4.09
C PRO A 30 8.73 21.23 -5.56
N LEU A 31 8.77 20.10 -6.26
CA LEU A 31 8.88 20.05 -7.71
C LEU A 31 7.54 20.44 -8.38
N ASP A 32 7.61 20.88 -9.63
CA ASP A 32 6.40 21.05 -10.44
C ASP A 32 5.67 19.71 -10.62
N ALA A 33 4.33 19.73 -10.62
CA ALA A 33 3.53 18.51 -10.72
C ALA A 33 3.74 17.76 -12.05
N ALA A 34 3.94 18.47 -13.16
CA ALA A 34 4.23 17.85 -14.44
C ALA A 34 5.62 17.19 -14.43
N LEU A 35 6.60 17.79 -13.74
CA LEU A 35 7.90 17.17 -13.55
C LEU A 35 7.82 15.92 -12.67
N MET A 36 7.07 15.97 -11.56
CA MET A 36 6.82 14.79 -10.71
C MET A 36 6.19 13.65 -11.51
N GLN A 37 5.18 13.96 -12.33
CA GLN A 37 4.53 12.98 -13.19
C GLN A 37 5.48 12.40 -14.25
N ALA A 38 6.32 13.24 -14.87
CA ALA A 38 7.31 12.79 -15.85
C ALA A 38 8.36 11.86 -15.22
N ILE A 39 8.82 12.16 -14.01
CA ILE A 39 9.74 11.30 -13.26
C ILE A 39 9.06 9.97 -12.93
N ALA A 40 7.81 9.99 -12.44
CA ALA A 40 7.08 8.77 -12.13
C ALA A 40 6.85 7.87 -13.36
N ALA A 41 6.58 8.50 -14.51
CA ALA A 41 6.47 7.80 -15.80
C ALA A 41 7.81 7.17 -16.24
N GLU A 42 8.93 7.89 -16.08
CA GLU A 42 10.28 7.38 -16.41
C GLU A 42 10.67 6.20 -15.50
N MET A 43 10.35 6.27 -14.21
CA MET A 43 10.68 5.19 -13.26
C MET A 43 9.84 3.94 -13.48
N ASN A 44 8.60 4.09 -13.97
CA ASN A 44 7.69 2.99 -14.30
C ASN A 44 7.57 1.93 -13.19
N LEU A 45 7.53 2.39 -11.94
CA LEU A 45 7.23 1.58 -10.74
C LEU A 45 5.74 1.71 -10.39
N SER A 46 5.28 0.96 -9.37
CA SER A 46 3.91 1.11 -8.84
C SER A 46 3.63 2.57 -8.51
N GLU A 47 4.48 3.18 -7.67
CA GLU A 47 4.43 4.59 -7.33
C GLU A 47 5.82 5.21 -7.14
N THR A 48 5.89 6.52 -7.38
CA THR A 48 6.96 7.41 -6.96
C THR A 48 6.43 8.37 -5.90
N ALA A 49 7.07 8.40 -4.73
CA ALA A 49 6.79 9.33 -3.65
C ALA A 49 7.71 10.55 -3.74
N PHE A 50 7.13 11.74 -3.66
CA PHE A 50 7.84 13.00 -3.55
C PHE A 50 7.59 13.59 -2.18
N VAL A 51 8.66 13.89 -1.45
CA VAL A 51 8.63 14.36 -0.06
C VAL A 51 9.36 15.68 0.05
N THR A 52 8.72 16.66 0.69
CA THR A 52 9.31 17.98 0.96
C THR A 52 8.94 18.46 2.36
N PRO A 53 9.68 19.39 2.97
CA PRO A 53 9.24 20.01 4.22
C PRO A 53 7.81 20.56 4.07
N ALA A 54 6.96 20.33 5.07
CA ALA A 54 5.61 20.90 5.07
C ALA A 54 5.67 22.42 5.32
N ALA A 55 4.69 23.17 4.82
CA ALA A 55 4.58 24.59 5.14
C ALA A 55 4.27 24.79 6.63
N ALA A 56 4.72 25.91 7.19
CA ALA A 56 4.57 26.19 8.63
C ALA A 56 3.10 26.18 9.09
N GLU A 57 2.20 26.60 8.22
CA GLU A 57 0.75 26.62 8.42
C GLU A 57 0.11 25.23 8.44
N ASP A 58 0.75 24.23 7.83
CA ASP A 58 0.25 22.85 7.77
C ASP A 58 0.69 21.99 8.97
N HIS A 59 1.53 22.53 9.85
CA HIS A 59 2.05 21.77 11.00
C HIS A 59 0.97 21.37 12.01
N GLY A 60 -0.20 22.04 11.98
CA GLY A 60 -1.25 21.81 12.96
C GLY A 60 -0.77 22.00 14.40
N GLY A 61 -1.61 21.64 15.37
CA GLY A 61 -1.29 21.78 16.81
C GLY A 61 -0.50 20.63 17.41
N ASP A 62 -0.24 19.55 16.67
CA ASP A 62 0.27 18.28 17.22
C ASP A 62 1.63 17.87 16.63
N ALA A 63 2.57 18.81 16.55
CA ALA A 63 3.99 18.53 16.30
C ALA A 63 4.66 17.75 17.45
N ALA A 64 3.96 17.54 18.56
CA ALA A 64 4.46 16.81 19.71
C ALA A 64 4.72 15.34 19.32
N GLY A 65 5.97 14.89 19.47
CA GLY A 65 6.35 13.49 19.34
C GLY A 65 6.93 13.04 17.99
N SER A 66 7.04 13.93 16.97
CA SER A 66 7.81 13.65 15.74
C SER A 66 9.23 14.20 15.86
N ASP A 67 10.22 13.34 16.08
CA ASP A 67 11.64 13.73 16.06
C ASP A 67 12.14 14.02 14.64
N GLY A 68 11.49 13.44 13.62
CA GLY A 68 11.82 13.62 12.22
C GLY A 68 11.04 14.72 11.50
N GLY A 69 10.15 15.42 12.20
CA GLY A 69 9.42 16.58 11.68
C GLY A 69 8.19 16.25 10.83
N ILE A 70 7.66 17.31 10.19
CA ILE A 70 6.41 17.30 9.42
C ILE A 70 6.74 17.61 7.95
N TRP A 71 6.27 16.74 7.07
CA TRP A 71 6.61 16.74 5.65
C TRP A 71 5.36 16.71 4.80
N ALA A 72 5.36 17.38 3.66
CA ALA A 72 4.39 17.12 2.61
C ALA A 72 4.81 15.87 1.82
N ILE A 73 3.86 15.01 1.47
CA ILE A 73 4.09 13.86 0.59
C ILE A 73 3.05 13.83 -0.53
N ARG A 74 3.50 13.45 -1.72
CA ARG A 74 2.66 13.20 -2.89
C ARG A 74 3.08 11.91 -3.55
N TRP A 75 2.14 11.21 -4.20
CA TRP A 75 2.38 9.92 -4.83
C TRP A 75 1.88 9.92 -6.25
N PHE A 76 2.71 9.42 -7.15
CA PHE A 76 2.41 9.36 -8.57
C PHE A 76 2.61 7.95 -9.07
N THR A 77 1.59 7.41 -9.71
CA THR A 77 1.74 6.28 -10.65
C THR A 77 2.37 6.81 -11.94
N PRO A 78 2.75 5.95 -12.90
CA PRO A 78 3.24 6.39 -14.20
C PRO A 78 2.27 7.29 -14.98
N THR A 79 0.96 7.26 -14.65
CA THR A 79 -0.08 7.95 -15.42
C THR A 79 -0.82 9.05 -14.68
N LEU A 80 -0.86 9.02 -13.34
CA LEU A 80 -1.60 10.01 -12.53
C LEU A 80 -1.10 10.10 -11.09
N GLU A 81 -1.42 11.23 -10.43
CA GLU A 81 -1.30 11.40 -8.98
C GLU A 81 -2.41 10.65 -8.24
N VAL A 82 -2.03 9.85 -7.24
CA VAL A 82 -2.97 9.12 -6.39
C VAL A 82 -3.17 9.82 -5.04
N PRO A 83 -4.38 9.77 -4.45
CA PRO A 83 -4.69 10.50 -3.21
C PRO A 83 -3.94 9.97 -1.99
N PHE A 84 -3.53 8.70 -2.04
CA PHE A 84 -2.87 7.99 -0.94
C PHE A 84 -2.17 6.73 -1.46
N CYS A 85 -0.96 6.45 -0.97
CA CYS A 85 -0.29 5.17 -1.19
C CYS A 85 0.46 4.70 0.07
N GLY A 86 0.03 3.57 0.63
CA GLY A 86 0.59 3.05 1.88
C GLY A 86 2.04 2.56 1.75
N HIS A 87 2.35 1.76 0.73
CA HIS A 87 3.70 1.18 0.59
C HIS A 87 4.75 2.24 0.25
N ALA A 88 4.42 3.22 -0.60
CA ALA A 88 5.32 4.31 -0.94
C ALA A 88 5.53 5.27 0.25
N THR A 89 4.54 5.42 1.13
CA THR A 89 4.73 6.12 2.42
C THR A 89 5.70 5.37 3.34
N LEU A 90 5.58 4.05 3.42
CA LEU A 90 6.50 3.21 4.20
C LEU A 90 7.92 3.27 3.62
N ALA A 91 8.06 3.18 2.30
CA ALA A 91 9.33 3.35 1.59
C ALA A 91 9.94 4.74 1.83
N ALA A 92 9.13 5.81 1.79
CA ALA A 92 9.59 7.16 2.11
C ALA A 92 10.10 7.27 3.57
N THR A 93 9.34 6.70 4.52
CA THR A 93 9.75 6.61 5.93
C THR A 93 11.08 5.88 6.08
N HIS A 94 11.27 4.78 5.35
CA HIS A 94 12.52 4.03 5.32
C HIS A 94 13.69 4.87 4.80
N VAL A 95 13.54 5.49 3.63
CA VAL A 95 14.59 6.32 3.03
C VAL A 95 14.95 7.49 3.94
N MET A 96 13.96 8.19 4.49
CA MET A 96 14.20 9.33 5.38
C MET A 96 14.92 8.93 6.67
N ALA A 97 14.54 7.80 7.28
CA ALA A 97 15.15 7.33 8.52
C ALA A 97 16.53 6.69 8.30
N ALA A 98 16.62 5.71 7.39
CA ALA A 98 17.78 4.84 7.25
C ALA A 98 18.85 5.41 6.31
N GLU A 99 18.44 6.05 5.20
CA GLU A 99 19.39 6.57 4.20
C GLU A 99 19.79 8.01 4.48
N LEU A 100 18.84 8.83 4.94
CA LEU A 100 19.04 10.28 5.14
C LEU A 100 19.26 10.68 6.61
N GLY A 101 19.00 9.79 7.57
CA GLY A 101 19.20 10.08 8.99
C GLY A 101 18.32 11.22 9.54
N LEU A 102 17.13 11.42 8.98
CA LEU A 102 16.26 12.57 9.28
C LEU A 102 15.39 12.38 10.53
N GLY A 103 15.56 11.30 11.28
CA GLY A 103 14.76 10.97 12.47
C GLY A 103 14.06 9.62 12.36
N SER A 104 13.17 9.33 13.31
CA SER A 104 12.51 8.02 13.41
C SER A 104 10.99 8.10 13.37
N ARG A 105 10.39 9.27 13.57
CA ARG A 105 8.95 9.52 13.61
C ARG A 105 8.61 10.72 12.75
N PHE A 106 7.78 10.50 11.75
CA PHE A 106 7.42 11.48 10.75
C PHE A 106 5.90 11.67 10.72
N ARG A 107 5.50 12.91 10.42
CA ARG A 107 4.12 13.20 10.03
C ARG A 107 4.12 13.66 8.59
N PHE A 108 3.25 13.04 7.79
CA PHE A 108 3.10 13.33 6.38
C PHE A 108 1.77 14.04 6.13
N VAL A 109 1.82 15.31 5.77
CA VAL A 109 0.68 16.08 5.28
C VAL A 109 0.41 15.66 3.85
N THR A 110 -0.86 15.36 3.56
CA THR A 110 -1.30 14.90 2.25
C THR A 110 -2.37 15.85 1.72
N ALA A 111 -2.53 15.91 0.40
CA ALA A 111 -3.52 16.79 -0.22
C ALA A 111 -4.98 16.34 0.02
N ARG A 112 -5.23 15.05 0.29
CA ARG A 112 -6.60 14.48 0.27
C ARG A 112 -6.99 13.63 1.47
N VAL A 113 -6.04 13.01 2.17
CA VAL A 113 -6.34 12.04 3.24
C VAL A 113 -5.93 12.54 4.64
N GLY A 114 -5.60 13.83 4.75
CA GLY A 114 -5.14 14.45 5.99
C GLY A 114 -3.70 14.07 6.32
N THR A 115 -3.36 14.06 7.61
CA THR A 115 -2.00 13.77 8.08
C THR A 115 -1.84 12.30 8.43
N LEU A 116 -0.80 11.66 7.88
CA LEU A 116 -0.41 10.28 8.18
C LEU A 116 0.74 10.29 9.18
N ALA A 117 0.71 9.39 10.16
CA ALA A 117 1.84 9.15 11.06
C ALA A 117 2.58 7.89 10.61
N ALA A 118 3.91 7.99 10.52
CA ALA A 118 4.77 6.86 10.23
C ALA A 118 6.02 6.89 11.11
N ALA A 119 6.51 5.73 11.49
CA ALA A 119 7.66 5.63 12.36
C ALA A 119 8.51 4.39 12.08
N GLN A 120 9.81 4.51 12.29
CA GLN A 120 10.69 3.37 12.46
C GLN A 120 10.46 2.77 13.85
N THR A 121 10.09 1.48 13.90
CA THR A 121 9.79 0.77 15.16
C THR A 121 10.88 -0.23 15.54
N GLY A 122 11.85 -0.45 14.66
CA GLY A 122 13.05 -1.24 14.89
C GLY A 122 13.99 -1.17 13.67
N PRO A 123 15.16 -1.83 13.72
CA PRO A 123 16.06 -1.90 12.57
C PRO A 123 15.33 -2.47 11.34
N GLY A 124 15.27 -1.70 10.25
CA GLY A 124 14.58 -2.08 9.01
C GLY A 124 13.06 -2.17 9.08
N ARG A 125 12.43 -1.87 10.23
CA ARG A 125 10.99 -2.03 10.45
C ARG A 125 10.27 -0.70 10.65
N TYR A 126 9.11 -0.57 10.01
CA TYR A 126 8.33 0.64 9.97
C TYR A 126 6.87 0.38 10.30
N ALA A 127 6.22 1.39 10.88
CA ALA A 127 4.79 1.43 11.16
C ALA A 127 4.15 2.60 10.42
N LEU A 128 2.92 2.39 9.93
CA LEU A 128 2.07 3.39 9.29
C LEU A 128 0.70 3.33 9.95
N ASP A 129 0.23 4.46 10.47
CA ASP A 129 -1.10 4.57 11.09
C ASP A 129 -2.15 5.04 10.07
N LEU A 130 -3.14 4.20 9.81
CA LEU A 130 -4.19 4.44 8.82
C LEU A 130 -5.59 4.51 9.45
N PRO A 131 -6.52 5.26 8.84
CA PRO A 131 -7.92 5.15 9.22
C PRO A 131 -8.40 3.71 8.96
N ARG A 132 -9.13 3.16 9.93
CA ARG A 132 -9.88 1.92 9.73
C ARG A 132 -10.98 2.19 8.71
N LEU A 133 -11.01 1.40 7.65
CA LEU A 133 -12.12 1.38 6.70
C LEU A 133 -13.00 0.20 7.04
N GLU A 134 -14.22 0.47 7.52
CA GLU A 134 -15.13 -0.60 7.95
C GLU A 134 -15.51 -1.47 6.73
N PRO A 135 -15.29 -2.80 6.78
CA PRO A 135 -15.69 -3.68 5.69
C PRO A 135 -17.21 -3.82 5.69
N GLU A 136 -17.85 -3.44 4.59
CA GLU A 136 -19.28 -3.62 4.38
C GLU A 136 -19.53 -4.98 3.73
N PRO A 137 -20.15 -5.96 4.43
CA PRO A 137 -20.47 -7.25 3.83
C PRO A 137 -21.53 -7.10 2.74
N LEU A 138 -21.39 -7.86 1.66
CA LEU A 138 -22.45 -8.01 0.66
C LEU A 138 -23.34 -9.20 1.04
N ASP A 139 -24.65 -9.08 0.82
CA ASP A 139 -25.62 -10.16 1.09
C ASP A 139 -25.29 -11.45 0.32
N HIS A 140 -24.75 -11.29 -0.89
CA HIS A 140 -24.30 -12.38 -1.74
C HIS A 140 -23.15 -11.91 -2.64
N VAL A 141 -22.32 -12.86 -3.09
CA VAL A 141 -21.30 -12.58 -4.11
C VAL A 141 -22.02 -12.40 -5.45
N PRO A 142 -21.89 -11.25 -6.15
CA PRO A 142 -22.55 -11.05 -7.44
C PRO A 142 -22.15 -12.12 -8.45
N ALA A 143 -23.09 -12.60 -9.26
CA ALA A 143 -22.86 -13.72 -10.19
C ALA A 143 -21.70 -13.46 -11.17
N ALA A 144 -21.55 -12.22 -11.64
CA ALA A 144 -20.45 -11.81 -12.51
C ALA A 144 -19.08 -11.97 -11.82
N ILE A 145 -18.99 -11.63 -10.53
CA ILE A 145 -17.78 -11.78 -9.71
C ILE A 145 -17.54 -13.26 -9.38
N ALA A 146 -18.58 -13.99 -8.99
CA ALA A 146 -18.49 -15.41 -8.70
C ALA A 146 -17.97 -16.22 -9.92
N GLY A 147 -18.36 -15.81 -11.14
CA GLY A 147 -17.91 -16.41 -12.39
C GLY A 147 -16.41 -16.29 -12.69
N LEU A 148 -15.67 -15.46 -11.94
CA LEU A 148 -14.20 -15.38 -12.04
C LEU A 148 -13.52 -16.59 -11.39
N PHE A 149 -14.22 -17.32 -10.52
CA PHE A 149 -13.62 -18.35 -9.67
C PHE A 149 -14.11 -19.74 -10.08
N GLY A 150 -13.19 -20.71 -10.10
CA GLY A 150 -13.53 -22.12 -10.37
C GLY A 150 -14.30 -22.80 -9.22
N THR A 151 -14.33 -22.18 -8.04
CA THR A 151 -15.08 -22.63 -6.87
C THR A 151 -15.88 -21.48 -6.30
N PRO A 152 -17.09 -21.71 -5.75
CA PRO A 152 -17.89 -20.66 -5.14
C PRO A 152 -17.11 -19.92 -4.02
N PRO A 153 -17.03 -18.58 -4.08
CA PRO A 153 -16.50 -17.80 -2.97
C PRO A 153 -17.33 -17.95 -1.69
N ARG A 154 -16.70 -17.73 -0.54
CA ARG A 154 -17.34 -17.82 0.78
C ARG A 154 -18.11 -16.57 1.15
N ALA A 155 -17.56 -15.40 0.81
CA ALA A 155 -18.16 -14.12 1.12
C ALA A 155 -17.62 -13.05 0.16
N ALA A 156 -18.34 -11.94 0.06
CA ALA A 156 -17.84 -10.70 -0.52
C ALA A 156 -18.10 -9.56 0.46
N PHE A 157 -17.19 -8.61 0.49
CA PHE A 157 -17.28 -7.41 1.32
C PHE A 157 -16.52 -6.29 0.61
N GLY A 158 -16.75 -5.04 0.96
CA GLY A 158 -16.10 -3.94 0.28
C GLY A 158 -16.10 -2.65 1.05
N THR A 159 -15.67 -1.61 0.34
CA THR A 159 -15.82 -0.21 0.71
C THR A 159 -16.38 0.55 -0.49
N PHE A 160 -16.50 1.87 -0.36
CA PHE A 160 -16.83 2.74 -1.47
C PHE A 160 -15.83 2.71 -2.64
N GLU A 161 -14.64 2.12 -2.48
CA GLU A 161 -13.60 2.04 -3.52
C GLU A 161 -13.30 0.62 -3.99
N ASN A 162 -13.32 -0.35 -3.07
CA ASN A 162 -12.73 -1.67 -3.31
C ASN A 162 -13.71 -2.80 -3.02
N LEU A 163 -13.66 -3.84 -3.85
CA LEU A 163 -14.33 -5.11 -3.59
C LEU A 163 -13.32 -6.14 -3.09
N PHE A 164 -13.68 -6.91 -2.07
CA PHE A 164 -12.93 -8.04 -1.56
C PHE A 164 -13.77 -9.31 -1.62
N VAL A 165 -13.13 -10.42 -2.00
CA VAL A 165 -13.76 -11.73 -2.10
C VAL A 165 -13.01 -12.73 -1.22
N GLU A 166 -13.73 -13.34 -0.28
CA GLU A 166 -13.21 -14.40 0.58
C GLU A 166 -13.32 -15.75 -0.16
N LEU A 167 -12.18 -16.42 -0.34
CA LEU A 167 -12.07 -17.72 -1.00
C LEU A 167 -11.95 -18.86 0.02
N GLY A 168 -11.96 -20.10 -0.49
CA GLY A 168 -11.95 -21.31 0.32
C GLY A 168 -10.73 -21.46 1.24
N ASP A 169 -9.55 -21.13 0.74
CA ASP A 169 -8.27 -21.24 1.44
C ASP A 169 -7.16 -20.40 0.75
N ALA A 170 -6.01 -20.29 1.41
CA ALA A 170 -4.84 -19.58 0.87
C ALA A 170 -4.25 -20.22 -0.41
N GLY A 171 -4.55 -21.50 -0.67
CA GLY A 171 -4.22 -22.17 -1.94
C GLY A 171 -5.04 -21.60 -3.10
N ALA A 172 -6.34 -21.41 -2.92
CA ALA A 172 -7.22 -20.78 -3.89
C ALA A 172 -6.81 -19.34 -4.21
N VAL A 173 -6.40 -18.57 -3.20
CA VAL A 173 -5.86 -17.21 -3.40
C VAL A 173 -4.60 -17.22 -4.26
N ARG A 174 -3.62 -18.07 -3.91
CA ARG A 174 -2.36 -18.19 -4.66
C ARG A 174 -2.54 -18.74 -6.07
N GLY A 175 -3.45 -19.70 -6.23
CA GLY A 175 -3.72 -20.38 -7.48
C GLY A 175 -4.59 -19.59 -8.45
N PHE A 176 -5.19 -18.47 -8.02
CA PHE A 176 -6.02 -17.64 -8.87
C PHE A 176 -5.24 -17.10 -10.07
N ARG A 177 -5.75 -17.32 -11.29
CA ARG A 177 -5.14 -16.78 -12.51
C ARG A 177 -5.90 -15.54 -12.91
N ALA A 178 -5.32 -14.37 -12.64
CA ALA A 178 -5.94 -13.10 -12.94
C ALA A 178 -6.00 -12.88 -14.46
N ASP A 179 -7.19 -12.54 -14.94
CA ASP A 179 -7.42 -11.95 -16.25
C ASP A 179 -7.91 -10.52 -16.04
N PRO A 180 -7.06 -9.50 -16.27
CA PRO A 180 -7.41 -8.09 -16.09
C PRO A 180 -8.70 -7.67 -16.83
N ALA A 181 -8.93 -8.20 -18.04
CA ALA A 181 -10.09 -7.86 -18.83
C ALA A 181 -11.37 -8.51 -18.25
N ALA A 182 -11.26 -9.76 -17.80
CA ALA A 182 -12.37 -10.44 -17.12
C ALA A 182 -12.74 -9.76 -15.80
N ILE A 183 -11.74 -9.33 -15.01
CA ILE A 183 -11.96 -8.59 -13.76
C ILE A 183 -12.71 -7.29 -14.05
N LEU A 184 -12.24 -6.48 -15.00
CA LEU A 184 -12.91 -5.23 -15.40
C LEU A 184 -14.37 -5.46 -15.86
N ALA A 185 -14.59 -6.47 -16.70
CA ALA A 185 -15.92 -6.78 -17.19
C ALA A 185 -16.86 -7.22 -16.06
N ALA A 186 -16.37 -8.08 -15.16
CA ALA A 186 -17.15 -8.60 -14.05
C ALA A 186 -17.52 -7.51 -13.02
N THR A 187 -16.58 -6.60 -12.72
CA THR A 187 -16.82 -5.52 -11.77
C THR A 187 -17.76 -4.47 -12.32
N ALA A 188 -17.63 -4.12 -13.60
CA ALA A 188 -18.58 -3.26 -14.30
C ALA A 188 -19.99 -3.88 -14.34
N ALA A 189 -20.10 -5.17 -14.67
CA ALA A 189 -21.37 -5.89 -14.71
C ALA A 189 -22.04 -6.00 -13.33
N ALA A 190 -21.25 -6.01 -12.25
CA ALA A 190 -21.75 -6.02 -10.88
C ALA A 190 -22.17 -4.63 -10.37
N GLY A 191 -21.93 -3.55 -11.13
CA GLY A 191 -22.22 -2.18 -10.70
C GLY A 191 -21.41 -1.73 -9.49
N LEU A 192 -20.23 -2.34 -9.29
CA LEU A 192 -19.41 -2.11 -8.10
C LEU A 192 -18.37 -1.00 -8.34
N PRO A 193 -18.08 -0.17 -7.32
CA PRO A 193 -16.96 0.75 -7.38
C PRO A 193 -15.68 -0.09 -7.42
N THR A 194 -14.80 0.08 -8.40
CA THR A 194 -13.64 -0.82 -8.49
C THR A 194 -12.34 -0.11 -8.75
N ALA A 195 -11.96 0.71 -7.78
CA ALA A 195 -10.56 1.07 -7.65
C ALA A 195 -9.67 -0.20 -7.58
N GLY A 196 -10.17 -1.31 -7.02
CA GLY A 196 -9.60 -2.64 -7.20
C GLY A 196 -10.46 -3.80 -6.69
N LEU A 197 -10.02 -5.02 -7.03
CA LEU A 197 -10.52 -6.30 -6.56
C LEU A 197 -9.45 -6.99 -5.70
N GLY A 198 -9.73 -7.17 -4.42
CA GLY A 198 -8.95 -8.02 -3.54
C GLY A 198 -9.54 -9.43 -3.43
N ILE A 199 -8.69 -10.43 -3.32
CA ILE A 199 -9.08 -11.79 -2.95
C ILE A 199 -8.36 -12.17 -1.67
N THR A 200 -9.02 -12.89 -0.77
CA THR A 200 -8.44 -13.23 0.53
C THR A 200 -8.93 -14.57 1.07
N ALA A 201 -8.18 -15.16 1.98
CA ALA A 201 -8.58 -16.37 2.70
C ALA A 201 -7.87 -16.44 4.06
N GLU A 202 -8.46 -17.19 4.98
CA GLU A 202 -7.90 -17.42 6.31
C GLU A 202 -6.61 -18.23 6.20
N GLY A 203 -5.65 -17.89 7.06
CA GLY A 203 -4.39 -18.60 7.19
C GLY A 203 -3.49 -18.43 5.96
N GLY A 204 -2.55 -19.37 5.86
CA GLY A 204 -1.54 -19.40 4.81
C GLY A 204 -0.14 -19.52 5.40
N ARG A 205 0.87 -19.40 4.53
CA ARG A 205 2.26 -19.41 4.93
C ARG A 205 3.07 -18.39 4.13
N THR A 206 4.07 -17.80 4.76
CA THR A 206 5.10 -17.00 4.10
C THR A 206 5.94 -17.89 3.17
N PRO A 207 6.76 -17.32 2.27
CA PRO A 207 7.71 -18.09 1.47
C PRO A 207 8.69 -18.91 2.33
N ALA A 208 9.01 -18.46 3.54
CA ALA A 208 9.86 -19.17 4.50
C ALA A 208 9.11 -20.27 5.28
N GLY A 209 7.81 -20.47 5.01
CA GLY A 209 6.99 -21.50 5.65
C GLY A 209 6.37 -21.09 6.98
N GLU A 210 6.55 -19.85 7.43
CA GLU A 210 5.94 -19.36 8.67
C GLU A 210 4.43 -19.18 8.52
N PRO A 211 3.62 -19.49 9.54
CA PRO A 211 2.18 -19.26 9.48
C PRO A 211 1.85 -17.76 9.45
N VAL A 212 0.81 -17.41 8.70
CA VAL A 212 0.15 -16.09 8.75
C VAL A 212 -1.32 -16.27 9.08
N ASP A 213 -1.97 -15.21 9.55
CA ASP A 213 -3.38 -15.22 9.95
C ASP A 213 -4.32 -15.13 8.76
N PHE A 214 -3.92 -14.43 7.69
CA PHE A 214 -4.64 -14.42 6.42
C PHE A 214 -3.72 -14.16 5.24
N THR A 215 -4.18 -14.57 4.06
CA THR A 215 -3.51 -14.34 2.77
C THR A 215 -4.38 -13.48 1.88
N SER A 216 -3.78 -12.61 1.08
CA SER A 216 -4.48 -11.77 0.11
C SER A 216 -3.73 -11.65 -1.22
N ARG A 217 -4.44 -11.19 -2.26
CA ARG A 217 -3.89 -10.61 -3.51
C ARG A 217 -4.81 -9.48 -3.94
N TYR A 218 -4.29 -8.54 -4.73
CA TYR A 218 -5.01 -7.32 -5.11
C TYR A 218 -4.78 -6.95 -6.56
N PHE A 219 -5.86 -6.65 -7.28
CA PHE A 219 -5.88 -6.37 -8.72
C PHE A 219 -6.55 -5.03 -8.98
N ALA A 220 -5.92 -4.13 -9.72
CA ALA A 220 -6.46 -2.81 -10.03
C ALA A 220 -6.34 -2.47 -11.53
N PRO A 221 -6.90 -3.30 -12.42
CA PRO A 221 -6.73 -3.13 -13.86
C PRO A 221 -7.33 -1.80 -14.39
N ALA A 222 -8.32 -1.23 -13.69
CA ALA A 222 -8.87 0.09 -14.02
C ALA A 222 -7.84 1.22 -13.87
N HIS A 223 -6.79 0.99 -13.09
CA HIS A 223 -5.67 1.91 -12.86
C HIS A 223 -4.41 1.52 -13.65
N GLY A 224 -4.52 0.61 -14.63
CA GLY A 224 -3.38 0.11 -15.39
C GLY A 224 -2.49 -0.88 -14.62
N ILE A 225 -2.88 -1.26 -13.40
CA ILE A 225 -2.12 -2.17 -12.54
C ILE A 225 -2.78 -3.55 -12.61
N ALA A 226 -2.17 -4.48 -13.37
CA ALA A 226 -2.71 -5.83 -13.50
C ALA A 226 -2.82 -6.55 -12.14
N GLU A 227 -1.76 -6.48 -11.33
CA GLU A 227 -1.70 -6.96 -9.95
C GLU A 227 -0.73 -6.07 -9.17
N ASP A 228 -1.17 -5.59 -8.01
CA ASP A 228 -0.32 -4.79 -7.11
C ASP A 228 0.50 -5.73 -6.20
N PRO A 229 1.85 -5.60 -6.13
CA PRO A 229 2.68 -6.51 -5.35
C PRO A 229 2.30 -6.59 -3.87
N VAL A 230 2.14 -5.43 -3.21
CA VAL A 230 1.71 -5.33 -1.80
C VAL A 230 0.92 -4.06 -1.56
N THR A 231 -0.34 -4.20 -1.16
CA THR A 231 -1.31 -3.10 -1.11
C THR A 231 -1.59 -2.72 0.33
N GLY A 232 -0.82 -1.77 0.88
CA GLY A 232 -1.01 -1.30 2.25
C GLY A 232 -2.43 -0.76 2.50
N SER A 233 -2.96 0.05 1.58
CA SER A 233 -4.31 0.62 1.69
C SER A 233 -5.41 -0.45 1.80
N ALA A 234 -5.30 -1.56 1.07
CA ALA A 234 -6.25 -2.67 1.15
C ALA A 234 -6.33 -3.27 2.57
N HIS A 235 -5.23 -3.21 3.34
CA HIS A 235 -5.19 -3.74 4.70
C HIS A 235 -5.93 -2.84 5.71
N ALA A 236 -6.28 -1.60 5.35
CA ALA A 236 -7.20 -0.79 6.14
C ALA A 236 -8.62 -1.38 6.21
N THR A 237 -8.98 -2.25 5.26
CA THR A 237 -10.25 -3.00 5.20
C THR A 237 -10.09 -4.49 5.51
N LEU A 238 -9.05 -5.14 4.96
CA LEU A 238 -8.79 -6.57 5.18
C LEU A 238 -8.51 -6.88 6.66
N ALA A 239 -7.73 -6.03 7.35
CA ALA A 239 -7.37 -6.31 8.74
C ALA A 239 -8.59 -6.26 9.67
N PRO A 240 -9.49 -5.25 9.62
CA PRO A 240 -10.74 -5.28 10.38
C PRO A 240 -11.64 -6.48 10.05
N TRP A 241 -11.75 -6.86 8.77
CA TRP A 241 -12.54 -8.04 8.36
C TRP A 241 -12.04 -9.31 9.06
N TRP A 242 -10.73 -9.57 8.96
CA TRP A 242 -10.12 -10.73 9.58
C TRP A 242 -10.07 -10.64 11.10
N ALA A 243 -9.91 -9.44 11.67
CA ALA A 243 -9.94 -9.25 13.11
C ALA A 243 -11.30 -9.63 13.70
N GLY A 244 -12.39 -9.26 13.02
CA GLY A 244 -13.75 -9.67 13.37
C GLY A 244 -13.96 -11.18 13.26
N ARG A 245 -13.46 -11.81 12.18
CA ARG A 245 -13.56 -13.26 11.95
C ARG A 245 -12.75 -14.09 12.97
N LEU A 246 -11.56 -13.61 13.34
CA LEU A 246 -10.60 -14.31 14.21
C LEU A 246 -10.73 -13.94 15.69
N GLY A 247 -11.51 -12.91 16.03
CA GLY A 247 -11.72 -12.45 17.40
C GLY A 247 -10.50 -11.78 18.05
N ARG A 248 -9.53 -11.28 17.26
CA ARG A 248 -8.33 -10.58 17.76
C ARG A 248 -7.87 -9.47 16.82
N GLY A 249 -7.21 -8.44 17.36
CA GLY A 249 -6.79 -7.24 16.60
C GLY A 249 -5.37 -7.26 16.04
N ASP A 250 -4.47 -8.06 16.61
CA ASP A 250 -3.09 -8.22 16.13
C ASP A 250 -3.02 -9.41 15.16
N LEU A 251 -2.69 -9.12 13.90
CA LEU A 251 -2.71 -10.07 12.79
C LEU A 251 -1.42 -9.98 11.96
N ARG A 252 -1.05 -11.08 11.32
CA ARG A 252 -0.02 -11.19 10.30
C ARG A 252 -0.68 -11.54 8.97
N ALA A 253 -0.43 -10.74 7.96
CA ALA A 253 -0.92 -10.94 6.60
C ALA A 253 0.23 -11.27 5.65
N HIS A 254 -0.08 -12.08 4.63
CA HIS A 254 0.79 -12.28 3.48
C HIS A 254 0.03 -11.89 2.21
N GLN A 255 0.49 -10.85 1.51
CA GLN A 255 0.00 -10.59 0.16
C GLN A 255 0.80 -11.46 -0.80
N ALA A 256 0.17 -12.53 -1.28
CA ALA A 256 0.82 -13.60 -2.04
C ALA A 256 0.84 -13.30 -3.56
N SER A 257 1.28 -12.09 -3.92
CA SER A 257 1.61 -11.75 -5.30
C SER A 257 2.88 -12.48 -5.75
N ALA A 258 3.29 -12.28 -7.01
CA ALA A 258 4.55 -12.85 -7.52
C ALA A 258 5.79 -12.40 -6.71
N ARG A 259 5.77 -11.17 -6.16
CA ARG A 259 6.86 -10.65 -5.31
C ARG A 259 6.69 -11.02 -3.84
N GLY A 260 5.45 -11.14 -3.37
CA GLY A 260 5.13 -11.44 -1.98
C GLY A 260 5.40 -10.27 -1.04
N GLY A 261 4.59 -10.10 0.00
CA GLY A 261 4.83 -9.10 1.05
C GLY A 261 4.24 -9.50 2.39
N LEU A 262 4.94 -9.15 3.46
CA LEU A 262 4.53 -9.42 4.83
C LEU A 262 4.09 -8.13 5.52
N ILE A 263 2.89 -8.16 6.08
CA ILE A 263 2.26 -7.00 6.71
C ILE A 263 1.79 -7.44 8.10
N GLY A 264 2.30 -6.80 9.15
CA GLY A 264 1.66 -6.87 10.46
C GLY A 264 0.53 -5.86 10.51
N CYS A 265 -0.62 -6.24 11.06
CA CYS A 265 -1.78 -5.37 11.19
C CYS A 265 -2.20 -5.34 12.65
N ARG A 266 -2.39 -4.15 13.21
CA ARG A 266 -3.00 -3.95 14.52
C ARG A 266 -4.23 -3.10 14.39
N VAL A 267 -5.39 -3.68 14.66
CA VAL A 267 -6.68 -3.00 14.62
C VAL A 267 -7.02 -2.46 16.00
N THR A 268 -7.13 -1.14 16.14
CA THR A 268 -7.46 -0.47 17.41
C THR A 268 -8.52 0.61 17.21
N GLY A 269 -9.72 0.39 17.76
CA GLY A 269 -10.82 1.35 17.62
C GLY A 269 -11.10 1.69 16.16
N THR A 270 -10.83 2.94 15.79
CA THR A 270 -11.02 3.51 14.45
C THR A 270 -9.75 3.58 13.60
N ARG A 271 -8.67 2.92 14.03
CA ARG A 271 -7.36 2.93 13.35
C ARG A 271 -6.87 1.52 13.04
N VAL A 272 -6.05 1.43 12.01
CA VAL A 272 -5.28 0.24 11.66
C VAL A 272 -3.81 0.67 11.56
N GLU A 273 -2.96 0.16 12.44
CA GLU A 273 -1.53 0.30 12.28
C GLU A 273 -1.01 -0.86 11.41
N LEU A 274 -0.35 -0.51 10.31
CA LEU A 274 0.36 -1.46 9.46
C LEU A 274 1.84 -1.43 9.81
N THR A 275 2.45 -2.60 9.93
CA THR A 275 3.88 -2.74 10.13
C THR A 275 4.48 -3.57 9.00
N GLY A 276 5.67 -3.18 8.58
CA GLY A 276 6.38 -3.84 7.49
C GLY A 276 7.86 -3.50 7.54
N ASP A 277 8.66 -4.43 7.04
CA ASP A 277 10.08 -4.17 6.82
C ASP A 277 10.27 -3.46 5.47
N ALA A 278 11.39 -2.75 5.30
CA ALA A 278 11.76 -2.13 4.04
C ALA A 278 13.27 -2.16 3.81
N VAL A 279 13.66 -2.19 2.52
CA VAL A 279 15.05 -2.24 2.11
C VAL A 279 15.29 -1.38 0.86
N THR A 280 16.29 -0.50 0.91
CA THR A 280 16.78 0.23 -0.26
C THR A 280 17.48 -0.73 -1.22
N VAL A 281 17.07 -0.70 -2.48
CA VAL A 281 17.65 -1.50 -3.58
C VAL A 281 18.66 -0.68 -4.38
N LEU A 282 18.38 0.61 -4.56
CA LEU A 282 19.20 1.50 -5.38
C LEU A 282 19.10 2.95 -4.87
N ALA A 283 20.22 3.69 -4.96
CA ALA A 283 20.25 5.14 -4.90
C ALA A 283 20.96 5.68 -6.15
N ALA A 284 20.37 6.69 -6.79
CA ALA A 284 20.88 7.25 -8.05
C ALA A 284 20.70 8.76 -8.12
N ARG A 285 21.45 9.40 -9.03
CA ARG A 285 21.24 10.81 -9.40
C ARG A 285 20.45 10.88 -10.69
N LEU A 286 19.27 11.48 -10.63
CA LEU A 286 18.43 11.74 -11.78
C LEU A 286 18.75 13.13 -12.36
N ARG A 287 18.97 13.17 -13.67
CA ARG A 287 19.23 14.42 -14.41
C ARG A 287 17.91 14.99 -14.90
N LEU A 288 17.65 16.25 -14.57
CA LEU A 288 16.42 16.94 -14.93
C LEU A 288 16.60 17.74 -16.24
N PRO A 289 15.51 17.92 -17.02
CA PRO A 289 15.52 18.88 -18.12
C PRO A 289 15.87 20.28 -17.59
N GLY A 290 16.66 21.01 -18.37
CA GLY A 290 17.12 22.36 -18.04
C GLY A 290 16.08 23.44 -18.26
#